data_AF-A0ABD3KS72-F1
#
_entry.id   AF-A0ABD3KS72-F1
#
_cell.length_a   1.000
_cell.length_b   1.000
_cell.length_c   1.000
_cell.angle_alpha   90.00
_cell.angle_beta   90.00
_cell.angle_gamma   90.00
#
_symmetry.space_group_name_H-M   'P 1'
#
loop_
_entity.id
_entity.type
_entity.pdbx_description
1 polymer ?
#
loop_
_entity_poly.entity_id
_entity_poly.type
_entity_poly.pdbx_seq_one_letter_code
_entity_poly.pdbx_strand_id
1 'polypeptide(L)'
;MSQHQEYPMEYAADDYDVGEVEDDMYFHERVMGDSDTDEDEEYDHLDNKITDTSAADARRGKDIQGIPWERLSVTREKYRRTRIEQYKNYENVPQSGESSEKDCKPTRKGGNYYEFWRNTRSVKSTILHFQLRNLVWSTTKHDVYLMSHFSIIHWSSLTCKKTEVLDVYGHVAPREKHPGSLLEGFTQTQVSTLAVRDKLLIAGGFQGELICKNLDRPGVSYCCRTTYDDNAITNAVEIYDYPSGAVHFMASNNDCGVRDFDMEKFELSRHFTFPWPVNHTSLSPDGKLLVIVGDNPEGILVDSQRGKTIRPLQGHLDFSFASAWHPDGHIFATGNQDKTCRIWDIRNLSKSVAVLKGNLGAIRSIRFTSDGRFMAMAEPADFVHVYDVKSGYEKEQEIDFFGEISGVSFSPDTESLFVGVWDRTYGSLLQYNRCRNYSYLDSM
;
A
#
# COMPACT_ATOMS: atom_id res chain seq x y z
N MET A 1 -36.94 -18.83 16.34
CA MET A 1 -36.25 -18.41 17.57
C MET A 1 -34.83 -18.94 17.51
N SER A 2 -33.91 -18.14 16.98
CA SER A 2 -32.48 -18.36 17.17
C SER A 2 -31.88 -16.99 17.47
N GLN A 3 -31.19 -16.92 18.59
CA GLN A 3 -30.64 -15.69 19.15
C GLN A 3 -29.49 -15.22 18.24
N HIS A 4 -29.65 -14.03 17.66
CA HIS A 4 -28.52 -13.26 17.14
C HIS A 4 -27.83 -12.63 18.34
N GLN A 5 -26.57 -13.00 18.54
CA GLN A 5 -25.69 -12.36 19.49
C GLN A 5 -25.06 -11.18 18.76
N GLU A 6 -25.75 -10.04 18.79
CA GLU A 6 -25.19 -8.75 18.37
C GLU A 6 -24.05 -8.41 19.35
N TYR A 7 -22.83 -8.34 18.84
CA TYR A 7 -21.74 -7.66 19.53
C TYR A 7 -21.81 -6.19 19.13
N PRO A 8 -22.17 -5.26 20.04
CA PRO A 8 -22.08 -3.84 19.74
C PRO A 8 -20.61 -3.44 19.78
N MET A 9 -20.07 -2.93 18.66
CA MET A 9 -18.85 -2.12 18.67
C MET A 9 -19.28 -0.66 18.78
N GLU A 10 -19.07 -0.08 19.97
CA GLU A 10 -19.05 1.36 20.16
C GLU A 10 -17.84 1.93 19.40
N TYR A 11 -18.11 2.64 18.31
CA TYR A 11 -17.13 3.53 17.71
C TYR A 11 -17.05 4.77 18.58
N ALA A 12 -16.05 4.83 19.45
CA ALA A 12 -15.62 6.08 20.03
C ALA A 12 -15.02 6.93 18.91
N ALA A 13 -15.79 7.91 18.44
CA ALA A 13 -15.22 9.14 17.91
C ALA A 13 -14.63 9.91 19.10
N ASP A 14 -13.54 9.38 19.67
CA ASP A 14 -12.76 10.08 20.68
C ASP A 14 -11.52 10.65 19.99
N ASP A 15 -11.31 11.94 20.22
CA ASP A 15 -10.09 12.67 19.94
C ASP A 15 -8.88 11.77 20.23
N TYR A 16 -8.14 11.40 19.18
CA TYR A 16 -6.79 10.91 19.38
C TYR A 16 -5.96 12.09 19.87
N ASP A 17 -6.02 12.32 21.19
CA ASP A 17 -4.87 12.81 21.91
C ASP A 17 -3.74 11.86 21.55
N VAL A 18 -2.75 12.38 20.84
CA VAL A 18 -1.54 11.66 20.49
C VAL A 18 -0.76 11.51 21.78
N GLY A 19 -1.26 10.63 22.65
CA GLY A 19 -0.56 10.15 23.81
C GLY A 19 0.74 9.57 23.31
N GLU A 20 1.82 10.14 23.83
CA GLU A 20 3.19 9.73 23.59
C GLU A 20 3.26 8.21 23.46
N VAL A 21 3.62 7.75 22.26
CA VAL A 21 4.23 6.44 22.15
C VAL A 21 5.54 6.59 22.90
N GLU A 22 5.54 6.21 24.18
CA GLU A 22 6.73 5.96 24.98
C GLU A 22 7.53 4.85 24.28
N ASP A 23 8.30 5.23 23.26
CA ASP A 23 9.54 4.56 22.90
C ASP A 23 10.66 5.10 23.81
N ASP A 24 10.45 4.96 25.12
CA ASP A 24 11.43 5.21 26.15
C ASP A 24 12.35 3.99 26.30
N MET A 25 13.32 3.88 25.38
CA MET A 25 14.62 3.28 25.70
C MET A 25 15.75 4.18 25.18
N TYR A 26 15.90 5.27 25.93
CA TYR A 26 17.08 6.10 26.19
C TYR A 26 18.40 5.71 25.49
N PHE A 27 18.84 6.61 24.60
CA PHE A 27 20.18 7.18 24.75
C PHE A 27 20.09 8.21 25.90
N HIS A 28 20.83 7.99 27.00
CA HIS A 28 21.49 9.04 27.81
C HIS A 28 22.19 8.42 29.03
N GLU A 29 23.51 8.63 29.11
CA GLU A 29 24.33 8.40 30.30
C GLU A 29 24.12 9.56 31.30
N ARG A 30 23.88 9.21 32.57
CA ARG A 30 23.76 10.13 33.71
C ARG A 30 25.08 10.79 34.07
N VAL A 31 25.07 12.12 34.25
CA VAL A 31 25.87 12.79 35.30
C VAL A 31 24.93 13.72 36.06
N MET A 32 24.84 13.48 37.37
CA MET A 32 23.97 14.19 38.32
C MET A 32 24.55 15.55 38.72
N GLY A 33 23.69 16.56 38.84
CA GLY A 33 23.95 17.82 39.53
C GLY A 33 22.73 18.73 39.52
N ASP A 34 22.06 18.87 40.67
CA ASP A 34 20.96 19.79 40.95
C ASP A 34 21.30 21.25 40.57
N SER A 35 20.42 21.92 39.82
CA SER A 35 19.84 23.22 40.19
C SER A 35 18.88 23.71 39.11
N ASP A 36 17.66 24.08 39.53
CA ASP A 36 16.64 24.75 38.73
C ASP A 36 17.16 26.00 38.02
N THR A 37 17.18 25.98 36.68
CA THR A 37 17.04 27.16 35.82
C THR A 37 16.55 26.74 34.45
N ASP A 38 15.47 27.36 34.00
CA ASP A 38 14.96 27.31 32.62
C ASP A 38 16.06 27.75 31.64
N GLU A 39 16.70 26.78 30.98
CA GLU A 39 17.50 27.02 29.78
C GLU A 39 17.03 26.03 28.71
N ASP A 40 16.49 26.59 27.64
CA ASP A 40 16.18 25.92 26.38
C ASP A 40 17.43 25.15 25.90
N GLU A 41 17.45 23.82 26.08
CA GLU A 41 18.49 22.97 25.49
C GLU A 41 18.28 22.87 23.98
N GLU A 42 18.87 23.86 23.31
CA GLU A 42 19.16 23.92 21.88
C GLU A 42 20.02 22.71 21.47
N TYR A 43 19.37 21.59 21.13
CA TYR A 43 20.01 20.50 20.37
C TYR A 43 20.27 20.96 18.95
N ASP A 44 21.38 21.68 18.81
CA ASP A 44 22.28 21.76 17.66
C ASP A 44 21.61 21.55 16.29
N HIS A 45 20.96 22.61 15.80
CA HIS A 45 20.61 22.80 14.40
C HIS A 45 21.88 22.96 13.53
N LEU A 46 22.73 21.94 13.52
CA LEU A 46 23.72 21.76 12.47
C LEU A 46 23.01 21.22 11.23
N ASP A 47 23.22 21.95 10.14
CA ASP A 47 22.74 21.83 8.77
C ASP A 47 23.04 20.46 8.11
N ASN A 48 22.68 19.35 8.76
CA ASN A 48 22.79 17.99 8.26
C ASN A 48 21.66 17.76 7.27
N LYS A 49 21.83 18.25 6.03
CA LYS A 49 21.04 17.80 4.88
C LYS A 49 20.96 16.27 4.92
N ILE A 50 19.78 15.75 5.22
CA ILE A 50 19.48 14.33 5.14
C ILE A 50 19.82 13.89 3.71
N THR A 51 20.89 13.09 3.55
CA THR A 51 21.42 12.75 2.23
C THR A 51 20.73 11.52 1.67
N ASP A 52 20.38 11.60 0.38
CA ASP A 52 20.02 10.43 -0.41
C ASP A 52 21.13 9.37 -0.37
N THR A 53 20.77 8.11 -0.58
CA THR A 53 21.74 7.02 -0.79
C THR A 53 21.63 6.53 -2.22
N SER A 54 22.74 6.52 -2.96
CA SER A 54 22.80 5.96 -4.32
C SER A 54 23.17 4.47 -4.31
N ALA A 55 22.88 3.75 -5.39
CA ALA A 55 23.36 2.38 -5.57
C ALA A 55 24.89 2.25 -5.44
N ALA A 56 25.65 3.27 -5.84
CA ALA A 56 27.10 3.28 -5.72
C ALA A 56 27.55 3.37 -4.25
N ASP A 57 26.84 4.14 -3.42
CA ASP A 57 27.08 4.17 -1.97
C ASP A 57 26.74 2.84 -1.32
N ALA A 58 25.59 2.26 -1.68
CA ALA A 58 25.17 0.96 -1.17
C ALA A 58 26.15 -0.15 -1.51
N ARG A 59 26.66 -0.19 -2.74
CA ARG A 59 27.73 -1.13 -3.15
C ARG A 59 29.06 -0.92 -2.42
N ARG A 60 29.31 0.27 -1.87
CA ARG A 60 30.46 0.54 -0.99
C ARG A 60 30.21 0.16 0.47
N GLY A 61 29.05 -0.40 0.80
CA GLY A 61 28.69 -0.84 2.14
C GLY A 61 27.88 0.18 2.96
N LYS A 62 27.46 1.31 2.37
CA LYS A 62 26.51 2.22 3.04
C LYS A 62 25.14 1.55 3.11
N ASP A 63 24.46 1.65 4.25
CA ASP A 63 23.09 1.19 4.39
C ASP A 63 22.16 1.91 3.36
N ILE A 64 21.22 1.17 2.75
CA ILE A 64 20.34 1.70 1.70
C ILE A 64 19.46 2.86 2.19
N GLN A 65 19.12 2.89 3.47
CA GLN A 65 18.40 3.99 4.11
C GLN A 65 19.32 5.12 4.57
N GLY A 66 20.64 4.87 4.55
CA GLY A 66 21.66 5.76 5.07
C GLY A 66 21.74 5.75 6.60
N ILE A 67 21.26 4.69 7.24
CA ILE A 67 21.39 4.52 8.70
C ILE A 67 22.86 4.30 9.05
N PRO A 68 23.49 5.15 9.89
CA PRO A 68 24.90 5.04 10.22
C PRO A 68 25.12 4.03 11.35
N TRP A 69 24.90 2.74 11.07
CA TRP A 69 25.00 1.66 12.07
C TRP A 69 26.33 1.65 12.82
N GLU A 70 27.42 2.07 12.19
CA GLU A 70 28.74 2.18 12.79
C GLU A 70 28.86 3.25 13.89
N ARG A 71 27.90 4.19 13.94
CA ARG A 71 27.82 5.23 14.97
C ARG A 71 26.80 4.90 16.07
N LEU A 72 26.06 3.81 15.90
CA LEU A 72 25.03 3.39 16.85
C LEU A 72 25.59 2.33 17.81
N SER A 73 25.00 2.24 19.00
CA SER A 73 25.33 1.23 20.02
C SER A 73 24.81 -0.17 19.67
N VAL A 74 24.04 -0.30 18.60
CA VAL A 74 23.38 -1.53 18.15
C VAL A 74 23.74 -1.82 16.69
N THR A 75 24.04 -3.08 16.37
CA THR A 75 24.24 -3.48 14.97
C THR A 75 22.91 -3.63 14.25
N ARG A 76 22.92 -3.54 12.92
CA ARG A 76 21.73 -3.76 12.08
C ARG A 76 21.05 -5.10 12.38
N GLU A 77 21.82 -6.16 12.55
CA GLU A 77 21.31 -7.52 12.80
C GLU A 77 20.67 -7.64 14.18
N LYS A 78 21.30 -7.04 15.21
CA LYS A 78 20.73 -7.01 16.56
C LYS A 78 19.42 -6.22 16.56
N TYR A 79 19.39 -5.06 15.89
CA TYR A 79 18.18 -4.26 15.77
C TYR A 79 17.07 -5.01 15.00
N ARG A 80 17.37 -5.65 13.86
CA ARG A 80 16.42 -6.49 13.10
C ARG A 80 15.83 -7.61 13.94
N ARG A 81 16.64 -8.33 14.73
CA ARG A 81 16.15 -9.39 15.62
C ARG A 81 15.18 -8.83 16.66
N THR A 82 15.59 -7.77 17.37
CA THR A 82 14.73 -7.11 18.35
C THR A 82 13.45 -6.57 17.71
N ARG A 83 13.54 -6.01 16.50
CA ARG A 83 12.39 -5.52 15.73
C ARG A 83 11.37 -6.61 15.47
N ILE A 84 11.79 -7.82 15.05
CA ILE A 84 10.88 -8.95 14.82
C ILE A 84 10.28 -9.45 16.14
N GLU A 85 11.09 -9.56 17.21
CA GLU A 85 10.64 -10.05 18.52
C GLU A 85 9.62 -9.12 19.19
N GLN A 86 9.76 -7.80 18.98
CA GLN A 86 8.93 -6.79 19.65
C GLN A 86 7.78 -6.26 18.78
N TYR A 87 7.74 -6.59 17.48
CA TYR A 87 6.67 -6.10 16.61
C TYR A 87 5.32 -6.68 17.00
N LYS A 88 4.42 -5.81 17.46
CA LYS A 88 3.05 -6.19 17.82
C LYS A 88 2.17 -6.16 16.58
N ASN A 89 1.74 -7.35 16.18
CA ASN A 89 0.76 -7.49 15.11
C ASN A 89 -0.65 -7.19 15.66
N TYR A 90 -1.42 -6.46 14.87
CA TYR A 90 -2.87 -6.45 15.03
C TYR A 90 -3.42 -7.80 14.56
N GLU A 91 -4.44 -8.36 15.21
CA GLU A 91 -5.09 -9.61 14.80
C GLU A 91 -6.58 -9.47 15.14
N ASN A 92 -7.47 -9.70 14.18
CA ASN A 92 -8.91 -9.74 14.48
C ASN A 92 -9.30 -11.13 14.95
N VAL A 93 -8.62 -12.15 14.44
CA VAL A 93 -8.76 -13.54 14.85
C VAL A 93 -7.46 -13.94 15.55
N PRO A 94 -7.49 -14.14 16.89
CA PRO A 94 -6.29 -14.47 17.66
C PRO A 94 -5.58 -15.71 17.11
N GLN A 95 -4.25 -15.66 17.02
CA GLN A 95 -3.40 -16.78 16.59
C GLN A 95 -3.62 -17.22 15.12
N SER A 96 -4.25 -16.38 14.30
CA SER A 96 -4.51 -16.66 12.88
C SER A 96 -3.20 -16.86 12.10
N GLY A 97 -2.17 -16.09 12.44
CA GLY A 97 -0.84 -16.19 11.85
C GLY A 97 -0.14 -17.51 12.12
N GLU A 98 -0.05 -17.92 13.39
CA GLU A 98 0.55 -19.20 13.78
C GLU A 98 -0.24 -20.38 13.19
N SER A 99 -1.56 -20.25 13.14
CA SER A 99 -2.45 -21.28 12.59
C SER A 99 -2.30 -21.45 11.08
N SER A 100 -2.02 -20.37 10.34
CA SER A 100 -1.85 -20.39 8.88
C SER A 100 -0.45 -20.82 8.44
N GLU A 101 0.55 -20.70 9.32
CA GLU A 101 1.94 -21.04 9.00
C GLU A 101 2.10 -22.49 8.51
N LYS A 102 1.31 -23.43 9.02
CA LYS A 102 1.34 -24.85 8.61
C LYS A 102 0.99 -25.08 7.14
N ASP A 103 0.25 -24.16 6.52
CA ASP A 103 -0.15 -24.23 5.11
C ASP A 103 0.92 -23.61 4.20
N CYS A 104 1.86 -22.84 4.76
CA CYS A 104 2.85 -22.08 4.01
C CYS A 104 3.81 -22.99 3.23
N LYS A 105 3.95 -22.68 1.94
CA LYS A 105 4.92 -23.33 1.07
C LYS A 105 6.33 -22.81 1.42
N PRO A 106 7.34 -23.70 1.53
CA PRO A 106 8.73 -23.25 1.68
C PRO A 106 9.20 -22.55 0.41
N THR A 107 9.94 -21.46 0.59
CA THR A 107 10.51 -20.64 -0.49
C THR A 107 12.03 -20.69 -0.46
N ARG A 108 12.67 -20.62 -1.63
CA ARG A 108 14.12 -20.45 -1.75
C ARG A 108 14.41 -18.96 -1.81
N LYS A 109 14.97 -18.43 -0.72
CA LYS A 109 15.47 -17.05 -0.64
C LYS A 109 16.70 -16.85 -1.54
N GLY A 110 17.05 -15.59 -1.80
CA GLY A 110 18.23 -15.21 -2.59
C GLY A 110 17.94 -14.90 -4.06
N GLY A 111 16.67 -14.74 -4.44
CA GLY A 111 16.31 -14.11 -5.71
C GLY A 111 16.91 -12.70 -5.81
N ASN A 112 17.34 -12.31 -7.00
CA ASN A 112 17.81 -10.95 -7.30
C ASN A 112 17.13 -10.47 -8.58
N TYR A 113 15.88 -10.03 -8.45
CA TYR A 113 15.02 -9.62 -9.55
C TYR A 113 14.97 -8.10 -9.72
N TYR A 114 15.12 -7.36 -8.63
CA TYR A 114 15.16 -5.90 -8.61
C TYR A 114 16.32 -5.41 -7.71
N GLU A 115 17.34 -4.79 -8.29
CA GLU A 115 18.50 -4.28 -7.56
C GLU A 115 18.21 -2.87 -7.02
N PHE A 116 18.68 -2.57 -5.81
CA PHE A 116 18.59 -1.22 -5.24
C PHE A 116 19.23 -0.19 -6.17
N TRP A 117 18.47 0.87 -6.49
CA TRP A 117 18.92 1.95 -7.35
C TRP A 117 19.21 3.23 -6.55
N ARG A 118 18.22 3.67 -5.76
CA ARG A 118 18.32 4.93 -5.03
C ARG A 118 17.33 4.96 -3.88
N ASN A 119 17.74 5.64 -2.82
CA ASN A 119 16.86 6.10 -1.77
C ASN A 119 16.79 7.62 -1.81
N THR A 120 15.59 8.17 -2.03
CA THR A 120 15.35 9.62 -2.04
C THR A 120 14.68 10.04 -0.74
N ARG A 121 15.39 10.86 0.07
CA ARG A 121 14.93 11.31 1.40
C ARG A 121 14.10 12.59 1.37
N SER A 122 14.26 13.39 0.31
CA SER A 122 13.50 14.63 0.10
C SER A 122 12.02 14.42 -0.28
N VAL A 123 11.66 13.18 -0.59
CA VAL A 123 10.33 12.71 -0.97
C VAL A 123 10.00 11.52 -0.08
N LYS A 124 9.01 11.66 0.80
CA LYS A 124 8.63 10.62 1.75
C LYS A 124 7.13 10.65 2.03
N SER A 125 6.56 9.47 2.24
CA SER A 125 5.22 9.39 2.82
C SER A 125 5.30 9.80 4.28
N THR A 126 4.32 10.57 4.74
CA THR A 126 4.20 10.98 6.14
C THR A 126 2.91 10.47 6.79
N ILE A 127 2.12 9.69 6.04
CA ILE A 127 0.90 9.08 6.53
C ILE A 127 1.25 7.79 7.26
N LEU A 128 1.01 7.78 8.57
CA LEU A 128 1.05 6.57 9.40
C LEU A 128 -0.38 6.10 9.62
N HIS A 129 -0.72 4.94 9.07
CA HIS A 129 -1.98 4.27 9.37
C HIS A 129 -1.82 2.78 9.17
N PHE A 130 -2.37 1.97 10.06
CA PHE A 130 -2.15 0.53 10.08
C PHE A 130 -2.73 -0.21 8.85
N GLN A 131 -3.69 0.41 8.15
CA GLN A 131 -4.34 -0.20 6.97
C GLN A 131 -3.91 0.35 5.60
N LEU A 132 -3.38 1.58 5.51
CA LEU A 132 -3.22 2.25 4.21
C LEU A 132 -1.94 1.81 3.50
N ARG A 133 -2.05 1.12 2.35
CA ARG A 133 -0.88 0.69 1.55
C ARG A 133 -0.99 0.98 0.05
N ASN A 134 -1.92 1.83 -0.35
CA ASN A 134 -2.17 2.22 -1.75
C ASN A 134 -1.82 3.69 -2.01
N LEU A 135 -0.77 4.20 -1.36
CA LEU A 135 -0.40 5.62 -1.41
C LEU A 135 0.80 5.92 -2.32
N VAL A 136 1.28 4.93 -3.10
CA VAL A 136 2.41 5.08 -4.02
C VAL A 136 2.04 4.47 -5.37
N TRP A 137 2.13 5.26 -6.43
CA TRP A 137 1.76 4.85 -7.78
C TRP A 137 2.73 5.37 -8.82
N SER A 138 3.32 4.48 -9.60
CA SER A 138 4.18 4.84 -10.72
C SER A 138 3.41 4.79 -12.04
N THR A 139 3.64 5.78 -12.89
CA THR A 139 3.06 5.87 -14.25
C THR A 139 4.09 5.59 -15.32
N THR A 140 5.37 5.73 -14.99
CA THR A 140 6.51 5.34 -15.82
C THR A 140 7.61 4.77 -14.90
N LYS A 141 8.72 4.27 -15.44
CA LYS A 141 9.91 3.95 -14.65
C LYS A 141 10.56 5.15 -13.94
N HIS A 142 10.14 6.36 -14.28
CA HIS A 142 10.69 7.58 -13.74
C HIS A 142 9.72 8.39 -12.89
N ASP A 143 8.42 8.28 -13.15
CA ASP A 143 7.42 9.18 -12.59
C ASP A 143 6.52 8.44 -11.61
N VAL A 144 6.55 8.89 -10.36
CA VAL A 144 5.85 8.28 -9.23
C VAL A 144 5.13 9.33 -8.42
N TYR A 145 3.94 8.97 -7.98
CA TYR A 145 3.01 9.79 -7.22
C TYR A 145 2.86 9.19 -5.84
N LEU A 146 2.86 10.04 -4.82
CA LEU A 146 2.70 9.63 -3.45
C LEU A 146 2.08 10.71 -2.59
N MET A 147 1.40 10.29 -1.53
CA MET A 147 0.96 11.21 -0.48
C MET A 147 2.12 11.63 0.42
N SER A 148 2.22 12.93 0.69
CA SER A 148 3.11 13.50 1.70
C SER A 148 2.35 14.61 2.43
N HIS A 149 2.05 14.37 3.70
CA HIS A 149 1.11 15.14 4.52
C HIS A 149 -0.24 15.24 3.80
N PHE A 150 -0.69 16.46 3.50
CA PHE A 150 -1.89 16.75 2.74
C PHE A 150 -1.61 17.05 1.27
N SER A 151 -0.40 16.79 0.78
CA SER A 151 -0.03 17.04 -0.60
C SER A 151 0.18 15.73 -1.36
N ILE A 152 -0.46 15.63 -2.52
CA ILE A 152 -0.10 14.64 -3.53
C ILE A 152 1.14 15.17 -4.25
N ILE A 153 2.25 14.46 -4.10
CA ILE A 153 3.52 14.81 -4.72
C ILE A 153 3.75 13.91 -5.91
N HIS A 154 4.19 14.50 -7.01
CA HIS A 154 4.83 13.81 -8.12
C HIS A 154 6.35 13.93 -7.98
N TRP A 155 7.05 12.82 -8.10
CA TRP A 155 8.50 12.74 -8.14
C TRP A 155 8.95 12.12 -9.46
N SER A 156 9.90 12.78 -10.12
CA SER A 156 10.53 12.26 -11.32
C SER A 156 11.98 11.88 -11.03
N SER A 157 12.28 10.58 -11.01
CA SER A 157 13.64 10.06 -10.77
C SER A 157 14.62 10.43 -11.90
N LEU A 158 14.11 10.73 -13.10
CA LEU A 158 14.91 11.20 -14.23
C LEU A 158 15.41 12.64 -14.03
N THR A 159 14.54 13.55 -13.60
CA THR A 159 14.89 14.96 -13.42
C THR A 159 15.32 15.30 -12.00
N CYS A 160 15.13 14.38 -11.05
CA CYS A 160 15.33 14.57 -9.62
C CYS A 160 14.53 15.76 -9.06
N LYS A 161 13.32 15.98 -9.59
CA LYS A 161 12.42 17.06 -9.16
C LYS A 161 11.15 16.51 -8.55
N LYS A 162 10.72 17.13 -7.45
CA LYS A 162 9.38 16.96 -6.89
C LYS A 162 8.49 18.14 -7.28
N THR A 163 7.24 17.86 -7.56
CA THR A 163 6.19 18.84 -7.88
C THR A 163 4.93 18.48 -7.11
N GLU A 164 4.33 19.45 -6.45
CA GLU A 164 3.01 19.27 -5.84
C GLU A 164 1.93 19.23 -6.94
N VAL A 165 1.13 18.17 -6.93
CA VAL A 165 0.07 17.91 -7.92
C VAL A 165 -1.28 18.42 -7.41
N LEU A 166 -1.52 18.24 -6.11
CA LEU A 166 -2.75 18.64 -5.44
C LEU A 166 -2.46 18.80 -3.94
N ASP A 167 -2.79 19.97 -3.39
CA ASP A 167 -2.88 20.21 -1.94
C ASP A 167 -4.34 19.99 -1.52
N VAL A 168 -4.57 18.98 -0.68
CA VAL A 168 -5.88 18.65 -0.11
C VAL A 168 -6.08 19.17 1.31
N TYR A 169 -5.11 19.91 1.86
CA TYR A 169 -5.30 20.68 3.10
C TYR A 169 -6.18 21.88 2.82
N GLY A 170 -5.87 22.60 1.75
CA GLY A 170 -6.65 23.71 1.24
C GLY A 170 -8.02 23.30 0.70
N HIS A 171 -8.76 24.28 0.21
CA HIS A 171 -10.05 24.06 -0.42
C HIS A 171 -9.88 23.50 -1.84
N VAL A 172 -10.44 22.32 -2.09
CA VAL A 172 -10.39 21.59 -3.35
C VAL A 172 -11.80 21.43 -3.91
N ALA A 173 -12.12 22.18 -4.96
CA ALA A 173 -13.40 22.10 -5.66
C ALA A 173 -13.22 21.75 -7.14
N PRO A 174 -14.18 21.03 -7.75
CA PRO A 174 -14.14 20.69 -9.16
C PRO A 174 -14.34 21.96 -10.01
N ARG A 175 -13.59 22.05 -11.11
CA ARG A 175 -13.72 23.13 -12.11
C ARG A 175 -14.71 22.78 -13.22
N GLU A 176 -14.98 21.50 -13.39
CA GLU A 176 -15.94 20.99 -14.37
C GLU A 176 -17.28 20.71 -13.68
N LYS A 177 -18.38 20.82 -14.43
CA LYS A 177 -19.72 20.57 -13.89
C LYS A 177 -20.25 19.27 -14.47
N HIS A 178 -20.24 18.24 -13.64
CA HIS A 178 -20.75 16.91 -13.96
C HIS A 178 -21.90 16.51 -13.02
N PRO A 179 -22.84 15.67 -13.47
CA PRO A 179 -23.89 15.14 -12.59
C PRO A 179 -23.33 14.46 -11.34
N GLY A 180 -23.94 14.70 -10.18
CA GLY A 180 -23.48 14.15 -8.90
C GLY A 180 -22.18 14.73 -8.36
N SER A 181 -21.57 15.70 -9.05
CA SER A 181 -20.39 16.39 -8.56
C SER A 181 -20.76 17.34 -7.42
N LEU A 182 -20.05 17.23 -6.30
CA LEU A 182 -20.10 18.18 -5.19
C LEU A 182 -19.28 19.42 -5.57
N LEU A 183 -19.98 20.46 -6.02
CA LEU A 183 -19.38 21.69 -6.54
C LEU A 183 -18.76 22.54 -5.43
N GLU A 184 -19.22 22.38 -4.20
CA GLU A 184 -18.63 22.94 -3.00
C GLU A 184 -17.24 22.38 -2.71
N GLY A 185 -16.90 21.19 -3.22
CA GLY A 185 -15.61 20.56 -2.98
C GLY A 185 -15.40 20.12 -1.52
N PHE A 186 -14.13 19.96 -1.16
CA PHE A 186 -13.69 19.51 0.17
C PHE A 186 -12.57 20.40 0.71
N THR A 187 -12.32 20.33 2.01
CA THR A 187 -11.24 21.02 2.71
C THR A 187 -10.64 20.06 3.72
N GLN A 188 -9.33 20.12 3.95
CA GLN A 188 -8.63 19.27 4.92
C GLN A 188 -8.93 17.77 4.74
N THR A 189 -9.04 17.32 3.49
CA THR A 189 -9.34 15.92 3.19
C THR A 189 -8.19 15.03 3.65
N GLN A 190 -8.49 14.14 4.59
CA GLN A 190 -7.57 13.08 4.98
C GLN A 190 -7.63 11.98 3.92
N VAL A 191 -6.58 11.86 3.10
CA VAL A 191 -6.52 10.85 2.03
C VAL A 191 -6.16 9.49 2.64
N SER A 192 -7.03 8.51 2.44
CA SER A 192 -6.81 7.11 2.81
C SER A 192 -6.18 6.32 1.66
N THR A 193 -6.48 6.66 0.41
CA THR A 193 -6.07 5.86 -0.74
C THR A 193 -5.85 6.71 -1.98
N LEU A 194 -4.95 6.26 -2.85
CA LEU A 194 -4.60 6.93 -4.09
C LEU A 194 -4.67 5.90 -5.22
N ALA A 195 -4.98 6.35 -6.44
CA ALA A 195 -4.67 5.64 -7.66
C ALA A 195 -4.26 6.63 -8.75
N VAL A 196 -3.22 6.28 -9.50
CA VAL A 196 -2.79 7.06 -10.66
C VAL A 196 -2.53 6.11 -11.81
N ARG A 197 -3.19 6.36 -12.95
CA ARG A 197 -3.02 5.61 -14.18
C ARG A 197 -3.10 6.57 -15.35
N ASP A 198 -2.12 6.49 -16.23
CA ASP A 198 -1.94 7.41 -17.36
C ASP A 198 -2.00 8.87 -16.92
N LYS A 199 -3.12 9.54 -17.19
CA LYS A 199 -3.35 10.96 -16.87
C LYS A 199 -4.40 11.16 -15.80
N LEU A 200 -5.00 10.10 -15.27
CA LEU A 200 -6.06 10.19 -14.28
C LEU A 200 -5.49 9.90 -12.89
N LEU A 201 -5.80 10.80 -11.97
CA LEU A 201 -5.53 10.65 -10.54
C LEU A 201 -6.84 10.62 -9.78
N ILE A 202 -6.99 9.65 -8.89
CA ILE A 202 -8.11 9.51 -7.97
C ILE A 202 -7.55 9.46 -6.54
N ALA A 203 -8.03 10.32 -5.67
CA ALA A 203 -7.76 10.27 -4.23
C ALA A 203 -9.05 9.97 -3.48
N GLY A 204 -9.01 8.97 -2.61
CA GLY A 204 -10.10 8.60 -1.71
C GLY A 204 -9.82 9.05 -0.28
N GLY A 205 -10.84 9.55 0.41
CA GLY A 205 -10.73 10.06 1.78
C GLY A 205 -11.38 9.19 2.86
N PHE A 206 -11.09 9.52 4.12
CA PHE A 206 -11.64 8.86 5.31
C PHE A 206 -13.15 9.09 5.51
N GLN A 207 -13.73 10.14 4.92
CA GLN A 207 -15.18 10.44 5.03
C GLN A 207 -15.92 10.18 3.72
N GLY A 208 -15.44 9.18 2.95
CA GLY A 208 -16.04 8.77 1.68
C GLY A 208 -15.75 9.71 0.52
N GLU A 209 -14.88 10.71 0.69
CA GLU A 209 -14.55 11.65 -0.38
C GLU A 209 -13.85 10.93 -1.54
N LEU A 210 -14.17 11.36 -2.76
CA LEU A 210 -13.48 11.00 -3.98
C LEU A 210 -13.12 12.29 -4.73
N ILE A 211 -11.83 12.51 -4.96
CA ILE A 211 -11.30 13.64 -5.73
C ILE A 211 -10.66 13.10 -7.00
N CYS A 212 -11.16 13.53 -8.15
CA CYS A 212 -10.70 13.09 -9.46
C CYS A 212 -10.02 14.23 -10.22
N LYS A 213 -8.76 14.04 -10.60
CA LYS A 213 -7.95 15.03 -11.30
C LYS A 213 -7.36 14.46 -12.58
N ASN A 214 -7.58 15.14 -13.69
CA ASN A 214 -6.75 14.97 -14.89
C ASN A 214 -5.42 15.71 -14.69
N LEU A 215 -4.31 14.99 -14.87
CA LEU A 215 -2.95 15.47 -14.64
C LEU A 215 -2.48 16.45 -15.72
N ASP A 216 -3.05 16.37 -16.93
CA ASP A 216 -2.73 17.27 -18.05
C ASP A 216 -3.59 18.56 -18.07
N ARG A 217 -4.48 18.73 -17.08
CA ARG A 217 -5.37 19.89 -16.96
C ARG A 217 -5.23 20.57 -15.59
N PRO A 218 -5.43 21.89 -15.50
CA PRO A 218 -5.40 22.59 -14.22
C PRO A 218 -6.68 22.34 -13.41
N GLY A 219 -6.53 22.22 -12.09
CA GLY A 219 -7.65 22.00 -11.15
C GLY A 219 -8.12 20.54 -11.07
N VAL A 220 -9.23 20.35 -10.36
CA VAL A 220 -9.90 19.06 -10.16
C VAL A 220 -11.05 18.94 -11.17
N SER A 221 -11.23 17.76 -11.74
CA SER A 221 -12.28 17.49 -12.73
C SER A 221 -13.60 17.13 -12.05
N TYR A 222 -13.57 16.33 -10.99
CA TYR A 222 -14.78 15.83 -10.34
C TYR A 222 -14.56 15.55 -8.86
N CYS A 223 -15.55 15.85 -8.03
CA CYS A 223 -15.57 15.50 -6.61
C CYS A 223 -16.91 14.86 -6.28
N CYS A 224 -16.92 13.76 -5.53
CA CYS A 224 -18.16 13.22 -4.96
C CYS A 224 -17.90 12.53 -3.62
N ARG A 225 -18.96 12.13 -2.93
CA ARG A 225 -18.87 11.24 -1.77
C ARG A 225 -19.51 9.90 -2.11
N THR A 226 -18.87 8.81 -1.71
CA THR A 226 -19.40 7.45 -1.88
C THR A 226 -20.62 7.20 -0.98
N THR A 227 -20.57 7.76 0.23
CA THR A 227 -21.62 7.69 1.26
C THR A 227 -21.47 8.86 2.22
N TYR A 228 -22.50 9.08 3.04
CA TYR A 228 -22.51 10.04 4.16
C TYR A 228 -22.64 9.33 5.51
N ASP A 229 -22.48 8.01 5.53
CA ASP A 229 -22.39 7.22 6.75
C ASP A 229 -21.18 7.69 7.59
N ASP A 230 -21.24 7.49 8.90
CA ASP A 230 -20.13 7.78 9.80
C ASP A 230 -18.93 6.87 9.47
N ASN A 231 -19.19 5.65 8.97
CA ASN A 231 -18.16 4.69 8.57
C ASN A 231 -17.85 4.72 7.06
N ALA A 232 -17.57 5.90 6.51
CA ALA A 232 -17.48 6.14 5.07
C ALA A 232 -16.12 5.86 4.41
N ILE A 233 -15.09 5.42 5.14
CA ILE A 233 -13.70 5.37 4.67
C ILE A 233 -13.60 4.73 3.29
N THR A 234 -12.93 5.41 2.36
CA THR A 234 -12.57 4.83 1.06
C THR A 234 -11.29 4.03 1.22
N ASN A 235 -11.41 2.72 1.35
CA ASN A 235 -10.28 1.84 1.68
C ASN A 235 -9.32 1.64 0.49
N ALA A 236 -9.88 1.48 -0.72
CA ALA A 236 -9.08 1.27 -1.92
C ALA A 236 -9.75 1.89 -3.14
N VAL A 237 -8.94 2.43 -4.04
CA VAL A 237 -9.36 2.83 -5.39
C VAL A 237 -8.47 2.16 -6.43
N GLU A 238 -9.08 1.71 -7.53
CA GLU A 238 -8.37 1.11 -8.65
C GLU A 238 -8.91 1.66 -9.98
N ILE A 239 -8.02 2.15 -10.84
CA ILE A 239 -8.36 2.68 -12.18
C ILE A 239 -8.13 1.58 -13.21
N TYR A 240 -9.12 1.37 -14.08
CA TYR A 240 -9.09 0.33 -15.09
C TYR A 240 -9.77 0.78 -16.39
N ASP A 241 -9.38 0.14 -17.49
CA ASP A 241 -10.05 0.32 -18.77
C ASP A 241 -11.18 -0.71 -18.88
N TYR A 242 -12.40 -0.22 -19.10
CA TYR A 242 -13.55 -1.06 -19.38
C TYR A 242 -13.38 -1.71 -20.76
N PRO A 243 -13.97 -2.90 -21.03
CA PRO A 243 -13.85 -3.55 -22.35
C PRO A 243 -14.28 -2.71 -23.56
N SER A 244 -15.07 -1.64 -23.36
CA SER A 244 -15.42 -0.67 -24.40
C SER A 244 -14.30 0.32 -24.75
N GLY A 245 -13.24 0.40 -23.93
CA GLY A 245 -12.20 1.42 -23.96
C GLY A 245 -12.45 2.60 -23.02
N ALA A 246 -13.63 2.66 -22.37
CA ALA A 246 -13.93 3.72 -21.40
C ALA A 246 -13.08 3.56 -20.13
N VAL A 247 -12.57 4.66 -19.60
CA VAL A 247 -11.82 4.64 -18.33
C VAL A 247 -12.82 4.64 -17.17
N HIS A 248 -12.64 3.70 -16.25
CA HIS A 248 -13.43 3.60 -15.03
C HIS A 248 -12.51 3.59 -13.82
N PHE A 249 -13.07 3.86 -12.64
CA PHE A 249 -12.42 3.47 -11.39
C PHE A 249 -13.42 2.80 -10.47
N MET A 250 -12.93 1.87 -9.65
CA MET A 250 -13.69 1.30 -8.55
C MET A 250 -13.22 1.84 -7.23
N ALA A 251 -14.16 2.10 -6.32
CA ALA A 251 -13.93 2.41 -4.93
C ALA A 251 -14.46 1.28 -4.04
N SER A 252 -13.61 0.80 -3.13
CA SER A 252 -13.99 -0.09 -2.03
C SER A 252 -14.13 0.74 -0.77
N ASN A 253 -15.23 0.57 -0.05
CA ASN A 253 -15.57 1.40 1.09
C ASN A 253 -15.88 0.56 2.34
N ASN A 254 -15.68 1.20 3.49
CA ASN A 254 -15.94 0.60 4.79
C ASN A 254 -17.44 0.43 5.08
N ASP A 255 -18.30 1.09 4.33
CA ASP A 255 -19.76 0.96 4.37
C ASP A 255 -20.29 -0.31 3.66
N CYS A 256 -19.43 -1.32 3.52
CA CYS A 256 -19.68 -2.56 2.81
C CYS A 256 -19.94 -2.40 1.30
N GLY A 257 -19.72 -1.20 0.75
CA GLY A 257 -19.99 -0.87 -0.64
C GLY A 257 -18.78 -1.02 -1.57
N VAL A 258 -19.05 -1.44 -2.81
CA VAL A 258 -18.14 -1.33 -3.96
C VAL A 258 -18.83 -0.54 -5.05
N ARG A 259 -18.19 0.54 -5.49
CA ARG A 259 -18.77 1.50 -6.43
C ARG A 259 -17.88 1.63 -7.65
N ASP A 260 -18.47 1.53 -8.82
CA ASP A 260 -17.81 1.73 -10.12
C ASP A 260 -18.26 3.05 -10.73
N PHE A 261 -17.30 3.88 -11.14
CA PHE A 261 -17.54 5.18 -11.75
C PHE A 261 -17.05 5.20 -13.19
N ASP A 262 -17.89 5.66 -14.10
CA ASP A 262 -17.57 5.90 -15.51
C ASP A 262 -16.96 7.30 -15.64
N MET A 263 -15.70 7.39 -16.09
CA MET A 263 -14.97 8.66 -16.17
C MET A 263 -15.15 9.41 -17.49
N GLU A 264 -15.87 8.84 -18.46
CA GLU A 264 -16.32 9.59 -19.63
C GLU A 264 -17.55 10.43 -19.28
N LYS A 265 -18.41 9.91 -18.39
CA LYS A 265 -19.64 10.56 -17.95
C LYS A 265 -19.57 11.19 -16.56
N PHE A 266 -18.53 10.86 -15.80
CA PHE A 266 -18.35 11.27 -14.40
C PHE A 266 -19.55 10.90 -13.51
N GLU A 267 -20.04 9.67 -13.67
CA GLU A 267 -21.21 9.17 -12.95
C GLU A 267 -20.97 7.79 -12.32
N LEU A 268 -21.72 7.51 -11.25
CA LEU A 268 -21.78 6.18 -10.67
C LEU A 268 -22.46 5.22 -11.66
N SER A 269 -21.69 4.25 -12.14
CA SER A 269 -22.11 3.24 -13.11
C SER A 269 -22.70 2.01 -12.41
N ARG A 270 -22.05 1.52 -11.34
CA ARG A 270 -22.52 0.35 -10.56
C ARG A 270 -22.27 0.54 -9.08
N HIS A 271 -23.14 -0.03 -8.25
CA HIS A 271 -22.98 -0.10 -6.81
C HIS A 271 -23.41 -1.50 -6.31
N PHE A 272 -22.51 -2.15 -5.59
CA PHE A 272 -22.74 -3.44 -4.95
C PHE A 272 -22.53 -3.30 -3.44
N THR A 273 -23.33 -4.02 -2.65
CA THR A 273 -23.22 -4.05 -1.19
C THR A 273 -22.97 -5.48 -0.74
N PHE A 274 -22.06 -5.63 0.21
CA PHE A 274 -21.65 -6.93 0.75
C PHE A 274 -21.98 -7.02 2.26
N PRO A 275 -21.86 -8.20 2.88
CA PRO A 275 -22.22 -8.38 4.30
C PRO A 275 -21.22 -7.75 5.30
N TRP A 276 -20.10 -7.22 4.83
CA TRP A 276 -18.98 -6.73 5.65
C TRP A 276 -18.24 -5.58 4.96
N PRO A 277 -17.53 -4.72 5.74
CA PRO A 277 -16.68 -3.66 5.21
C PRO A 277 -15.66 -4.14 4.17
N VAL A 278 -15.63 -3.49 3.00
CA VAL A 278 -14.75 -3.92 1.90
C VAL A 278 -13.43 -3.17 1.97
N ASN A 279 -12.35 -3.90 2.27
CA ASN A 279 -11.01 -3.33 2.38
C ASN A 279 -10.33 -3.19 1.02
N HIS A 280 -10.55 -4.12 0.10
CA HIS A 280 -9.95 -4.06 -1.23
C HIS A 280 -10.77 -4.81 -2.27
N THR A 281 -10.77 -4.30 -3.50
CA THR A 281 -11.37 -4.92 -4.67
C THR A 281 -10.36 -4.92 -5.80
N SER A 282 -10.29 -6.00 -6.57
CA SER A 282 -9.55 -6.01 -7.84
C SER A 282 -10.31 -6.68 -8.98
N LEU A 283 -10.22 -6.08 -10.18
CA LEU A 283 -10.88 -6.56 -11.40
C LEU A 283 -9.98 -7.47 -12.22
N SER A 284 -10.54 -8.56 -12.74
CA SER A 284 -9.84 -9.41 -13.70
C SER A 284 -9.47 -8.64 -14.97
N PRO A 285 -8.37 -8.99 -15.66
CA PRO A 285 -7.94 -8.30 -16.88
C PRO A 285 -8.99 -8.29 -18.01
N ASP A 286 -9.89 -9.28 -18.04
CA ASP A 286 -10.99 -9.35 -19.01
C ASP A 286 -12.25 -8.59 -18.58
N GLY A 287 -12.22 -7.96 -17.40
CA GLY A 287 -13.29 -7.14 -16.86
C GLY A 287 -14.51 -7.92 -16.36
N LYS A 288 -14.47 -9.25 -16.27
CA LYS A 288 -15.65 -10.07 -15.95
C LYS A 288 -15.79 -10.47 -14.48
N LEU A 289 -14.67 -10.52 -13.75
CA LEU A 289 -14.62 -11.04 -12.38
C LEU A 289 -14.04 -10.00 -11.44
N LEU A 290 -14.60 -9.94 -10.23
CA LEU A 290 -14.07 -9.14 -9.12
C LEU A 290 -13.64 -10.06 -7.99
N VAL A 291 -12.49 -9.77 -7.41
CA VAL A 291 -12.09 -10.31 -6.10
C VAL A 291 -12.42 -9.24 -5.07
N ILE A 292 -13.33 -9.56 -4.15
CA ILE A 292 -13.70 -8.69 -3.03
C ILE A 292 -13.11 -9.28 -1.76
N VAL A 293 -12.41 -8.46 -1.00
CA VAL A 293 -11.83 -8.82 0.30
C VAL A 293 -12.10 -7.72 1.33
N GLY A 294 -12.23 -8.11 2.60
CA GLY A 294 -12.62 -7.18 3.66
C GLY A 294 -12.58 -7.81 5.03
N ASP A 295 -13.48 -7.34 5.90
CA ASP A 295 -13.61 -7.76 7.30
C ASP A 295 -14.30 -9.12 7.44
N ASN A 296 -13.76 -10.09 6.73
CA ASN A 296 -14.17 -11.49 6.77
C ASN A 296 -12.98 -12.40 6.43
N PRO A 297 -12.85 -13.57 7.09
CA PRO A 297 -11.85 -14.56 6.71
C PRO A 297 -12.01 -15.07 5.28
N GLU A 298 -13.24 -15.15 4.77
CA GLU A 298 -13.50 -15.55 3.40
C GLU A 298 -13.59 -14.32 2.48
N GLY A 299 -12.63 -14.21 1.56
CA GLY A 299 -12.82 -13.38 0.36
C GLY A 299 -13.90 -13.98 -0.56
N ILE A 300 -14.35 -13.22 -1.55
CA ILE A 300 -15.33 -13.71 -2.52
C ILE A 300 -14.94 -13.34 -3.95
N LEU A 301 -15.20 -14.27 -4.88
CA LEU A 301 -15.15 -14.02 -6.32
C LEU A 301 -16.56 -13.71 -6.82
N VAL A 302 -16.71 -12.62 -7.58
CA VAL A 302 -18.00 -12.01 -7.93
C VAL A 302 -18.06 -11.71 -9.44
N ASP A 303 -19.25 -11.83 -10.05
CA ASP A 303 -19.52 -11.34 -11.42
C ASP A 303 -19.50 -9.81 -11.42
N SER A 304 -18.61 -9.20 -12.21
CA SER A 304 -18.37 -7.74 -12.20
C SER A 304 -19.55 -6.89 -12.68
N GLN A 305 -20.48 -7.49 -13.43
CA GLN A 305 -21.63 -6.79 -14.01
C GLN A 305 -22.84 -6.86 -13.08
N ARG A 306 -23.01 -7.99 -12.40
CA ARG A 306 -24.20 -8.26 -11.58
C ARG A 306 -23.96 -8.15 -10.08
N GLY A 307 -22.70 -8.11 -9.63
CA GLY A 307 -22.36 -8.15 -8.21
C GLY A 307 -22.73 -9.46 -7.53
N LYS A 308 -22.99 -10.53 -8.30
CA LYS A 308 -23.39 -11.83 -7.74
C LYS A 308 -22.16 -12.65 -7.36
N THR A 309 -22.14 -13.13 -6.12
CA THR A 309 -21.11 -14.07 -5.65
C THR A 309 -21.12 -15.34 -6.48
N ILE A 310 -19.96 -15.68 -7.04
CA ILE A 310 -19.70 -16.91 -7.78
C ILE A 310 -19.15 -17.98 -6.82
N ARG A 311 -18.15 -17.62 -6.01
CA ARG A 311 -17.50 -18.56 -5.09
C ARG A 311 -16.87 -17.85 -3.88
N PRO A 312 -16.98 -18.39 -2.66
CA PRO A 312 -16.15 -17.99 -1.54
C PRO A 312 -14.71 -18.50 -1.69
N LEU A 313 -13.76 -17.76 -1.14
CA LEU A 313 -12.32 -18.05 -1.14
C LEU A 313 -11.89 -18.54 0.24
N GLN A 314 -12.05 -19.85 0.46
CA GLN A 314 -11.85 -20.45 1.78
C GLN A 314 -10.39 -20.79 2.05
N GLY A 315 -9.88 -20.35 3.19
CA GLY A 315 -8.57 -20.77 3.70
C GLY A 315 -7.87 -19.73 4.56
N HIS A 316 -8.04 -18.44 4.26
CA HIS A 316 -7.56 -17.39 5.16
C HIS A 316 -8.27 -17.47 6.52
N LEU A 317 -7.56 -17.10 7.58
CA LEU A 317 -8.03 -17.24 8.95
C LEU A 317 -8.36 -15.88 9.62
N ASP A 318 -8.12 -14.76 8.95
CA ASP A 318 -8.35 -13.40 9.46
C ASP A 318 -8.74 -12.48 8.28
N PHE A 319 -8.81 -11.17 8.49
CA PHE A 319 -9.31 -10.22 7.51
C PHE A 319 -8.29 -9.93 6.41
N SER A 320 -8.81 -9.76 5.19
CA SER A 320 -8.01 -9.55 3.99
C SER A 320 -7.98 -8.07 3.62
N PHE A 321 -6.82 -7.57 3.18
CA PHE A 321 -6.57 -6.14 2.90
C PHE A 321 -6.00 -5.86 1.50
N ALA A 322 -5.61 -6.91 0.77
CA ALA A 322 -5.05 -6.75 -0.56
C ALA A 322 -5.54 -7.86 -1.48
N SER A 323 -5.75 -7.51 -2.74
CA SER A 323 -5.93 -8.48 -3.81
C SER A 323 -5.32 -7.96 -5.10
N ALA A 324 -4.83 -8.85 -5.95
CA ALA A 324 -4.31 -8.49 -7.27
C ALA A 324 -4.44 -9.64 -8.25
N TRP A 325 -4.78 -9.31 -9.50
CA TRP A 325 -4.82 -10.27 -10.59
C TRP A 325 -3.48 -10.38 -11.29
N HIS A 326 -3.10 -11.60 -11.65
CA HIS A 326 -2.07 -11.81 -12.64
C HIS A 326 -2.61 -11.39 -14.04
N PRO A 327 -1.79 -10.78 -14.91
CA PRO A 327 -2.25 -10.24 -16.19
C PRO A 327 -2.80 -11.29 -17.17
N ASP A 328 -2.56 -12.58 -16.95
CA ASP A 328 -3.19 -13.65 -17.76
C ASP A 328 -4.67 -13.90 -17.40
N GLY A 329 -5.18 -13.33 -16.31
CA GLY A 329 -6.56 -13.46 -15.85
C GLY A 329 -6.95 -14.82 -15.29
N HIS A 330 -6.01 -15.76 -15.12
CA HIS A 330 -6.29 -17.09 -14.56
C HIS A 330 -5.94 -17.19 -13.08
N ILE A 331 -4.95 -16.42 -12.66
CA ILE A 331 -4.44 -16.40 -11.29
C ILE A 331 -4.73 -15.06 -10.63
N PHE A 332 -5.05 -15.09 -9.34
CA PHE A 332 -5.04 -13.89 -8.50
C PHE A 332 -4.50 -14.23 -7.12
N ALA A 333 -4.18 -13.19 -6.36
CA ALA A 333 -3.61 -13.30 -5.02
C ALA A 333 -4.45 -12.50 -4.01
N THR A 334 -4.47 -12.95 -2.76
CA THR A 334 -5.09 -12.25 -1.63
C THR A 334 -4.11 -12.15 -0.47
N GLY A 335 -4.04 -10.98 0.17
CA GLY A 335 -3.15 -10.68 1.29
C GLY A 335 -3.94 -10.41 2.57
N ASN A 336 -3.47 -10.97 3.68
CA ASN A 336 -4.28 -11.14 4.87
C ASN A 336 -3.56 -10.83 6.19
N GLN A 337 -4.34 -10.55 7.22
CA GLN A 337 -3.89 -10.33 8.59
C GLN A 337 -3.28 -11.58 9.22
N ASP A 338 -3.62 -12.78 8.74
CA ASP A 338 -3.03 -14.08 9.09
C ASP A 338 -1.57 -14.26 8.63
N LYS A 339 -0.91 -13.17 8.23
CA LYS A 339 0.50 -13.10 7.80
C LYS A 339 0.78 -13.93 6.54
N THR A 340 -0.26 -14.27 5.77
CA THR A 340 -0.10 -15.01 4.52
C THR A 340 -0.63 -14.25 3.31
N CYS A 341 -0.04 -14.58 2.15
CA CYS A 341 -0.58 -14.31 0.83
C CYS A 341 -1.02 -15.64 0.22
N ARG A 342 -2.29 -15.77 -0.17
CA ARG A 342 -2.80 -16.96 -0.86
C ARG A 342 -2.93 -16.70 -2.35
N ILE A 343 -2.47 -17.65 -3.15
CA ILE A 343 -2.57 -17.64 -4.61
C ILE A 343 -3.70 -18.55 -5.05
N TRP A 344 -4.55 -18.08 -5.96
CA TRP A 344 -5.76 -18.77 -6.39
C TRP A 344 -5.76 -18.96 -7.90
N ASP A 345 -6.27 -20.10 -8.34
CA ASP A 345 -6.53 -20.37 -9.75
C ASP A 345 -8.04 -20.46 -9.98
N ILE A 346 -8.58 -19.62 -10.86
CA ILE A 346 -10.02 -19.58 -11.14
C ILE A 346 -10.54 -20.91 -11.71
N ARG A 347 -9.66 -21.74 -12.28
CA ARG A 347 -9.99 -23.07 -12.82
C ARG A 347 -10.20 -24.08 -11.69
N ASN A 348 -9.69 -23.82 -10.49
CA ASN A 348 -9.91 -24.63 -9.29
C ASN A 348 -9.84 -23.77 -8.01
N LEU A 349 -10.97 -23.23 -7.59
CA LEU A 349 -11.11 -22.41 -6.38
C LEU A 349 -11.35 -23.23 -5.10
N SER A 350 -11.31 -24.56 -5.14
CA SER A 350 -11.52 -25.38 -3.93
C SER A 350 -10.34 -25.30 -2.95
N LYS A 351 -9.19 -24.81 -3.41
CA LYS A 351 -7.98 -24.60 -2.62
C LYS A 351 -7.09 -23.55 -3.29
N SER A 352 -6.21 -22.95 -2.50
CA SER A 352 -5.13 -22.11 -3.02
C SER A 352 -4.05 -22.98 -3.70
N VAL A 353 -3.38 -22.40 -4.70
CA VAL A 353 -2.23 -23.00 -5.41
C VAL A 353 -0.95 -22.89 -4.58
N ALA A 354 -0.82 -21.81 -3.83
CA ALA A 354 0.29 -21.56 -2.91
C ALA A 354 -0.17 -20.68 -1.75
N VAL A 355 0.48 -20.85 -0.61
CA VAL A 355 0.37 -19.97 0.56
C VAL A 355 1.78 -19.48 0.86
N LEU A 356 2.00 -18.18 0.80
CA LEU A 356 3.30 -17.53 0.98
C LEU A 356 3.30 -16.81 2.32
N LYS A 357 4.39 -16.96 3.08
CA LYS A 357 4.52 -16.43 4.44
C LYS A 357 5.17 -15.05 4.43
N GLY A 358 4.64 -14.11 5.22
CA GLY A 358 5.35 -12.90 5.63
C GLY A 358 6.33 -13.17 6.77
N ASN A 359 7.30 -12.28 6.97
CA ASN A 359 8.29 -12.37 8.04
C ASN A 359 7.84 -11.65 9.33
N LEU A 360 7.11 -10.55 9.21
CA LEU A 360 6.78 -9.65 10.31
C LEU A 360 5.29 -9.67 10.66
N GLY A 361 4.41 -9.58 9.66
CA GLY A 361 3.00 -9.33 9.86
C GLY A 361 2.11 -9.50 8.63
N ALA A 362 0.98 -8.79 8.66
CA ALA A 362 -0.08 -8.88 7.67
C ALA A 362 0.38 -8.52 6.24
N ILE A 363 -0.15 -9.20 5.23
CA ILE A 363 0.10 -8.83 3.84
C ILE A 363 -0.89 -7.75 3.41
N ARG A 364 -0.40 -6.54 3.18
CA ARG A 364 -1.23 -5.33 3.02
C ARG A 364 -1.19 -4.71 1.62
N SER A 365 -0.26 -5.14 0.75
CA SER A 365 -0.27 -4.77 -0.65
C SER A 365 0.24 -5.91 -1.51
N ILE A 366 -0.38 -6.14 -2.67
CA ILE A 366 0.07 -7.14 -3.65
C ILE A 366 0.02 -6.49 -5.03
N ARG A 367 1.06 -6.71 -5.83
CA ARG A 367 1.12 -6.25 -7.22
C ARG A 367 1.78 -7.31 -8.11
N PHE A 368 1.22 -7.55 -9.28
CA PHE A 368 1.91 -8.27 -10.35
C PHE A 368 2.63 -7.28 -11.26
N THR A 369 3.77 -7.69 -11.83
CA THR A 369 4.33 -6.97 -12.98
C THR A 369 3.42 -7.12 -14.18
N SER A 370 3.38 -6.12 -15.07
CA SER A 370 2.50 -6.13 -16.25
C SER A 370 2.83 -7.27 -17.23
N ASP A 371 4.05 -7.80 -17.21
CA ASP A 371 4.47 -8.98 -17.96
C ASP A 371 4.16 -10.32 -17.26
N GLY A 372 3.59 -10.28 -16.05
CA GLY A 372 3.23 -11.44 -15.23
C GLY A 372 4.41 -12.22 -14.66
N ARG A 373 5.65 -11.76 -14.87
CA ARG A 373 6.84 -12.52 -14.46
C ARG A 373 7.03 -12.54 -12.94
N PHE A 374 6.72 -11.43 -12.28
CA PHE A 374 6.94 -11.27 -10.84
C PHE A 374 5.70 -10.80 -10.12
N MET A 375 5.62 -11.15 -8.84
CA MET A 375 4.61 -10.66 -7.91
C MET A 375 5.32 -10.08 -6.69
N ALA A 376 5.04 -8.83 -6.35
CA ALA A 376 5.43 -8.25 -5.07
C ALA A 376 4.29 -8.42 -4.06
N MET A 377 4.62 -8.77 -2.83
CA MET A 377 3.76 -8.59 -1.67
C MET A 377 4.50 -7.78 -0.62
N ALA A 378 3.81 -6.82 0.00
CA ALA A 378 4.35 -5.96 1.03
C ALA A 378 3.65 -6.21 2.36
N GLU A 379 4.48 -6.28 3.40
CA GLU A 379 4.05 -6.36 4.80
C GLU A 379 3.61 -4.98 5.32
N PRO A 380 3.21 -4.82 6.60
CA PRO A 380 2.86 -3.51 7.11
C PRO A 380 4.10 -2.61 7.18
N ALA A 381 5.25 -3.21 7.47
CA ALA A 381 6.54 -2.57 7.63
C ALA A 381 7.68 -3.50 7.17
N ASP A 382 8.84 -2.89 6.93
CA ASP A 382 10.17 -3.50 6.82
C ASP A 382 10.45 -4.44 5.63
N PHE A 383 9.48 -5.23 5.20
CA PHE A 383 9.67 -6.29 4.21
C PHE A 383 8.78 -6.14 2.99
N VAL A 384 9.42 -6.26 1.82
CA VAL A 384 8.75 -6.50 0.54
C VAL A 384 9.33 -7.78 -0.06
N HIS A 385 8.47 -8.70 -0.46
CA HIS A 385 8.87 -9.96 -1.08
C HIS A 385 8.51 -9.95 -2.55
N VAL A 386 9.46 -10.30 -3.42
CA VAL A 386 9.24 -10.44 -4.86
C VAL A 386 9.41 -11.91 -5.27
N TYR A 387 8.35 -12.50 -5.80
CA TYR A 387 8.30 -13.90 -6.19
C TYR A 387 8.36 -14.09 -7.71
N ASP A 388 9.11 -15.09 -8.18
CA ASP A 388 9.05 -15.54 -9.57
C ASP A 388 7.82 -16.43 -9.81
N VAL A 389 6.85 -15.87 -10.52
CA VAL A 389 5.57 -16.54 -10.84
C VAL A 389 5.80 -17.80 -11.67
N LYS A 390 6.73 -17.78 -12.65
CA LYS A 390 6.98 -18.96 -13.52
C LYS A 390 7.63 -20.11 -12.77
N SER A 391 8.27 -19.84 -11.62
CA SER A 391 8.80 -20.87 -10.73
C SER A 391 7.74 -21.48 -9.80
N GLY A 392 6.46 -21.13 -9.96
CA GLY A 392 5.41 -21.54 -9.03
C GLY A 392 5.58 -20.92 -7.65
N TYR A 393 6.04 -19.67 -7.60
CA TYR A 393 6.28 -18.88 -6.39
C TYR A 393 7.36 -19.48 -5.46
N GLU A 394 8.25 -20.33 -5.98
CA GLU A 394 9.27 -21.02 -5.18
C GLU A 394 10.53 -20.22 -4.92
N LYS A 395 10.79 -19.20 -5.74
CA LYS A 395 12.00 -18.39 -5.64
C LYS A 395 11.63 -16.97 -5.26
N GLU A 396 12.24 -16.50 -4.19
CA GLU A 396 11.89 -15.26 -3.51
C GLU A 396 13.11 -14.34 -3.42
N GLN A 397 12.91 -13.08 -3.78
CA GLN A 397 13.75 -11.99 -3.34
C GLN A 397 13.09 -11.31 -2.14
N GLU A 398 13.80 -11.23 -1.03
CA GLU A 398 13.41 -10.44 0.13
C GLU A 398 14.09 -9.07 0.05
N ILE A 399 13.31 -8.00 0.15
CA ILE A 399 13.79 -6.63 0.26
C ILE A 399 13.57 -6.20 1.71
N ASP A 400 14.68 -5.99 2.42
CA ASP A 400 14.74 -5.76 3.87
C ASP A 400 15.20 -4.33 4.19
N PHE A 401 14.34 -3.56 4.84
CA PHE A 401 14.56 -2.19 5.32
C PHE A 401 13.78 -1.93 6.62
N PHE A 402 13.85 -0.74 7.20
CA PHE A 402 13.16 -0.39 8.44
C PHE A 402 12.16 0.74 8.21
N GLY A 403 10.93 0.58 8.70
CA GLY A 403 9.87 1.58 8.62
C GLY A 403 8.59 1.03 8.02
N GLU A 404 7.50 1.74 8.29
CA GLU A 404 6.17 1.39 7.78
C GLU A 404 6.13 1.58 6.26
N ILE A 405 5.48 0.65 5.57
CA ILE A 405 5.32 0.74 4.12
C ILE A 405 4.06 1.57 3.86
N SER A 406 4.12 2.55 2.98
CA SER A 406 2.94 3.35 2.57
C SER A 406 2.37 2.89 1.23
N GLY A 407 3.16 2.17 0.45
CA GLY A 407 2.73 1.50 -0.76
C GLY A 407 3.89 1.00 -1.60
N VAL A 408 3.57 0.10 -2.52
CA VAL A 408 4.50 -0.46 -3.50
C VAL A 408 3.92 -0.34 -4.90
N SER A 409 4.76 -0.01 -5.88
CA SER A 409 4.33 0.11 -7.28
C SER A 409 5.43 -0.33 -8.23
N PHE A 410 5.12 -1.28 -9.10
CA PHE A 410 5.91 -1.53 -10.29
C PHE A 410 5.59 -0.47 -11.35
N SER A 411 6.61 -0.02 -12.07
CA SER A 411 6.39 0.77 -13.27
C SER A 411 5.66 -0.05 -14.33
N PRO A 412 4.80 0.56 -15.17
CA PRO A 412 4.07 -0.18 -16.19
C PRO A 412 4.94 -0.94 -17.19
N ASP A 413 6.16 -0.46 -17.43
CA ASP A 413 7.17 -1.11 -18.28
C ASP A 413 7.98 -2.21 -17.54
N THR A 414 7.67 -2.47 -16.27
CA THR A 414 8.30 -3.43 -15.35
C THR A 414 9.73 -3.12 -14.95
N GLU A 415 10.32 -2.00 -15.39
CA GLU A 415 11.75 -1.74 -15.19
C GLU A 415 12.09 -1.21 -13.79
N SER A 416 11.11 -0.69 -13.05
CA SER A 416 11.32 -0.15 -11.72
C SER A 416 10.28 -0.65 -10.72
N LEU A 417 10.70 -0.78 -9.46
CA LEU A 417 9.85 -1.00 -8.30
C LEU A 417 10.09 0.16 -7.32
N PHE A 418 9.02 0.82 -6.91
CA PHE A 418 9.04 1.88 -5.92
C PHE A 418 8.41 1.39 -4.62
N VAL A 419 9.02 1.74 -3.49
CA VAL A 419 8.52 1.47 -2.14
C VAL A 419 8.55 2.77 -1.35
N GLY A 420 7.38 3.27 -0.95
CA GLY A 420 7.29 4.43 -0.06
C GLY A 420 7.42 4.00 1.37
N VAL A 421 8.39 4.56 2.10
CA VAL A 421 8.67 4.23 3.50
C VAL A 421 8.30 5.42 4.38
N TRP A 422 7.47 5.17 5.37
CA TRP A 422 7.25 6.06 6.49
C TRP A 422 8.16 5.65 7.65
N ASP A 423 8.93 6.61 8.13
CA ASP A 423 9.67 6.54 9.39
C ASP A 423 9.95 7.97 9.84
N ARG A 424 9.93 8.22 11.15
CA ARG A 424 10.12 9.56 11.73
C ARG A 424 11.42 10.19 11.22
N THR A 425 12.48 9.39 11.18
CA THR A 425 13.82 9.82 10.80
C THR A 425 14.11 9.43 9.36
N TYR A 426 13.95 8.14 9.02
CA TYR A 426 14.38 7.48 7.80
C TYR A 426 13.32 7.36 6.70
N GLY A 427 12.18 8.04 6.86
CA GLY A 427 11.10 8.08 5.87
C GLY A 427 11.63 8.55 4.51
N SER A 428 11.19 7.88 3.45
CA SER A 428 11.81 8.00 2.13
C SER A 428 11.02 7.34 1.00
N LEU A 429 11.54 7.46 -0.22
CA LEU A 429 11.12 6.69 -1.38
C LEU A 429 12.30 5.84 -1.88
N LEU A 430 12.16 4.52 -1.78
CA LEU A 430 13.12 3.56 -2.31
C LEU A 430 12.75 3.22 -3.75
N GLN A 431 13.76 3.22 -4.64
CA GLN A 431 13.66 2.76 -6.02
C GLN A 431 14.60 1.58 -6.22
N TYR A 432 14.07 0.55 -6.88
CA TYR A 432 14.80 -0.62 -7.35
C TYR A 432 14.60 -0.75 -8.86
N ASN A 433 15.63 -1.24 -9.57
CA ASN A 433 15.58 -1.46 -11.01
C ASN A 433 15.63 -2.95 -11.33
N ARG A 434 14.86 -3.37 -12.33
CA ARG A 434 14.77 -4.77 -12.73
C ARG A 434 16.13 -5.29 -13.21
N CYS A 435 16.56 -6.41 -12.63
CA CYS A 435 17.72 -7.16 -13.09
C CYS A 435 17.35 -7.89 -14.38
N ARG A 436 18.09 -7.63 -15.46
CA ARG A 436 17.98 -8.38 -16.72
C ARG A 436 19.19 -9.30 -16.85
N ASN A 437 18.95 -10.61 -16.76
CA ASN A 437 19.96 -11.60 -17.13
C ASN A 437 19.94 -11.74 -18.66
N TYR A 438 20.84 -11.03 -19.34
CA TYR A 438 21.07 -11.23 -20.77
C TYR A 438 21.93 -12.47 -21.00
N SER A 439 21.42 -13.66 -20.70
CA SER A 439 22.14 -14.92 -20.91
C SER A 439 22.60 -15.14 -22.37
N TYR A 440 22.04 -14.40 -23.33
CA TYR A 440 22.47 -14.40 -24.73
C TYR A 440 23.76 -13.59 -24.98
N LEU A 441 24.08 -12.59 -24.16
CA LEU A 441 25.32 -11.80 -24.30
C LEU A 441 26.52 -12.52 -23.68
N ASP A 442 26.31 -13.37 -22.68
CA ASP A 442 27.35 -14.20 -22.05
C ASP A 442 27.68 -15.48 -22.83
N SER A 443 27.06 -15.68 -24.00
CA SER A 443 27.29 -16.83 -24.90
C SER A 443 27.91 -16.45 -26.25
N MET A 444 28.37 -15.20 -26.41
CA MET A 444 29.30 -14.77 -27.47
C MET A 444 30.69 -14.58 -26.89
#